data_AF-A0A2V8R2H0-F1
#
_entry.id   AF-A0A2V8R2H0-F1
#
_cell.length_a   1.000
_cell.length_b   1.000
_cell.length_c   1.000
_cell.angle_alpha   90.00
_cell.angle_beta   90.00
_cell.angle_gamma   90.00
#
_symmetry.space_group_name_H-M   'P 1'
#
loop_
_entity.id
_entity.type
_entity.pdbx_description
1 polymer ?
#
loop_
_entity_poly.entity_id
_entity_poly.type
_entity_poly.pdbx_seq_one_letter_code
_entity_poly.pdbx_strand_id
1 'polypeptide(L)'
;WRGHVAKKLAGLVFDRDAEPPTDARIKSCVEDREVGRITSTVFSPRLRRQVALGLVKYDHLGHGTEVKIFNGDAELCAAHVAELPLVRGSWYAEDSGGESGG
;
A
#
# COMPACT_ATOMS: atom_id res chain seq x y z
N TRP A 1 19.14 -1.63 21.59
CA TRP A 1 18.30 -1.85 20.40
C TRP A 1 17.58 -0.54 20.07
N ARG A 2 18.08 0.28 19.13
CA ARG A 2 17.45 1.55 18.74
C ARG A 2 16.52 1.31 17.56
N GLY A 3 15.43 0.60 17.82
CA GLY A 3 14.49 0.13 16.81
C GLY A 3 13.51 1.22 16.38
N HIS A 4 13.93 2.13 15.51
CA HIS A 4 12.99 2.89 14.68
C HIS A 4 12.51 1.97 13.55
N VAL A 5 11.66 0.99 13.85
CA VAL A 5 10.87 0.34 12.78
C VAL A 5 9.75 1.30 12.45
N ALA A 6 10.11 2.30 11.66
CA ALA A 6 9.20 3.32 11.18
C ALA A 6 8.44 2.71 9.99
N LYS A 7 7.40 1.91 10.26
CA LYS A 7 6.48 1.38 9.24
C LYS A 7 5.04 1.77 9.57
N LYS A 8 4.22 1.98 8.54
CA LYS A 8 2.77 2.22 8.67
C LYS A 8 2.02 1.24 7.76
N LEU A 9 0.78 0.95 8.14
CA LEU A 9 -0.15 0.26 7.25
C LEU A 9 -0.51 1.17 6.07
N ALA A 10 -0.39 0.64 4.85
CA ALA A 10 -0.76 1.30 3.62
C ALA A 10 -1.54 0.36 2.70
N GLY A 11 -2.27 0.94 1.76
CA GLY A 11 -2.84 0.20 0.64
C GLY A 11 -1.81 0.01 -0.47
N LEU A 12 -1.97 -1.05 -1.25
CA LEU A 12 -1.20 -1.31 -2.46
C LEU A 12 -2.16 -1.68 -3.58
N VAL A 13 -1.94 -1.09 -4.76
CA VAL A 13 -2.70 -1.42 -5.98
C VAL A 13 -1.73 -2.02 -6.98
N PHE A 14 -2.02 -3.24 -7.44
CA PHE A 14 -1.16 -3.94 -8.39
C PHE A 14 -1.39 -3.45 -9.82
N ASP A 15 -0.31 -3.41 -10.61
CA ASP A 15 -0.33 -2.99 -12.01
C ASP A 15 -1.05 -4.01 -12.91
N ARG A 16 -0.98 -5.28 -12.53
CA ARG A 16 -1.59 -6.45 -13.17
C ARG A 16 -2.25 -7.36 -12.14
N ASP A 17 -2.99 -8.34 -12.64
CA ASP A 17 -3.50 -9.41 -11.79
C ASP A 17 -2.32 -10.26 -11.27
N ALA A 18 -2.18 -10.25 -9.95
CA ALA A 18 -1.25 -11.06 -9.19
C ALA A 18 -1.90 -11.39 -7.83
N GLU A 19 -1.62 -12.57 -7.31
CA GLU A 19 -2.10 -13.03 -6.00
C GLU A 19 -0.88 -13.34 -5.12
N PRO A 20 -0.14 -12.31 -4.66
CA PRO A 20 1.00 -12.54 -3.79
C PRO A 20 0.53 -13.17 -2.47
N PRO A 21 1.30 -14.10 -1.89
CA PRO A 21 0.97 -14.64 -0.58
C PRO A 21 1.08 -13.55 0.48
N THR A 22 0.39 -13.75 1.60
CA THR A 22 0.72 -13.04 2.84
C THR A 22 2.20 -13.26 3.15
N ASP A 23 2.88 -12.21 3.64
CA ASP A 23 4.33 -12.13 3.86
C ASP A 23 5.20 -11.73 2.66
N ALA A 24 4.65 -11.66 1.43
CA ALA A 24 5.41 -11.28 0.25
C ALA A 24 6.17 -9.96 0.48
N ARG A 25 7.42 -9.90 0.01
CA ARG A 25 8.30 -8.75 0.27
C ARG A 25 7.93 -7.61 -0.66
N ILE A 26 7.95 -6.39 -0.12
CA ILE A 26 7.81 -5.15 -0.87
C ILE A 26 9.21 -4.56 -1.00
N LYS A 27 9.70 -4.34 -2.21
CA LYS A 27 10.99 -3.69 -2.49
C LYS A 27 10.81 -2.35 -3.20
N SER A 28 11.69 -1.40 -2.89
CA SER A 28 11.78 -0.13 -3.62
C SER A 28 12.28 -0.36 -5.05
N CYS A 29 11.65 0.26 -6.05
CA CYS A 29 12.16 0.24 -7.42
C CYS A 29 13.47 1.03 -7.58
N VAL A 30 13.70 2.03 -6.72
CA VAL A 30 14.85 2.95 -6.82
C VAL A 30 16.05 2.43 -6.05
N GLU A 31 15.83 1.92 -4.84
CA GLU A 31 16.90 1.54 -3.92
C GLU A 31 17.18 0.02 -3.91
N ASP A 32 16.37 -0.78 -4.61
CA ASP A 32 16.40 -2.26 -4.63
C ASP A 32 16.49 -2.93 -3.25
N ARG A 33 15.94 -2.27 -2.23
CA ARG A 33 15.93 -2.76 -0.84
C ARG A 33 14.52 -3.11 -0.40
N GLU A 34 14.42 -4.02 0.57
CA GLU A 34 13.16 -4.33 1.22
C GLU A 34 12.65 -3.13 2.04
N VAL A 35 11.42 -2.72 1.74
CA VAL A 35 10.73 -1.58 2.38
C VAL A 35 9.45 -1.98 3.10
N GLY A 36 9.00 -3.23 2.96
CA GLY A 36 7.79 -3.69 3.61
C GLY A 36 7.45 -5.15 3.39
N ARG A 37 6.30 -5.54 3.91
CA ARG A 37 5.70 -6.88 3.79
C ARG A 37 4.20 -6.74 3.50
N ILE A 38 3.68 -7.59 2.62
CA ILE A 38 2.24 -7.78 2.41
C ILE A 38 1.64 -8.47 3.64
N THR A 39 0.49 -7.99 4.10
CA THR A 39 -0.26 -8.57 5.23
C THR A 39 -1.56 -9.24 4.79
N SER A 40 -2.16 -8.73 3.71
CA SER A 40 -3.38 -9.29 3.13
C SER A 40 -3.50 -8.89 1.67
N THR A 41 -4.13 -9.76 0.88
CA THR A 41 -4.39 -9.58 -0.56
C THR A 41 -5.84 -9.91 -0.88
N VAL A 42 -6.44 -9.17 -1.80
CA VAL A 42 -7.82 -9.40 -2.24
C VAL A 42 -8.10 -8.74 -3.59
N PHE A 43 -9.03 -9.30 -4.37
CA PHE A 43 -9.58 -8.61 -5.53
C PHE A 43 -10.58 -7.52 -5.09
N SER A 44 -10.43 -6.30 -5.60
CA SER A 44 -11.41 -5.23 -5.39
C SER A 44 -12.35 -5.10 -6.59
N PRO A 45 -13.64 -5.45 -6.47
CA PRO A 45 -14.60 -5.31 -7.57
C PRO A 45 -14.78 -3.85 -8.02
N ARG A 46 -14.65 -2.89 -7.08
CA ARG A 46 -14.82 -1.47 -7.37
C ARG A 46 -13.63 -0.88 -8.13
N LEU A 47 -12.40 -1.33 -7.84
CA LEU A 47 -11.21 -0.93 -8.58
C LEU A 47 -10.95 -1.82 -9.80
N ARG A 48 -11.62 -2.98 -9.89
CA ARG A 48 -11.40 -4.03 -10.89
C ARG A 48 -9.93 -4.44 -10.99
N ARG A 49 -9.27 -4.54 -9.84
CA ARG A 49 -7.85 -4.87 -9.71
C ARG A 49 -7.60 -5.63 -8.42
N GLN A 50 -6.55 -6.44 -8.42
CA GLN A 50 -5.98 -6.98 -7.20
C GLN A 50 -5.38 -5.85 -6.35
N VAL A 51 -5.61 -5.90 -5.05
CA VAL A 51 -5.11 -4.94 -4.06
C VAL A 51 -4.59 -5.65 -2.83
N ALA A 52 -3.84 -4.93 -2.02
CA ALA A 52 -3.32 -5.46 -0.77
C ALA A 52 -3.25 -4.41 0.33
N LEU A 53 -3.08 -4.90 1.56
CA LEU A 53 -2.53 -4.12 2.65
C LEU A 53 -1.09 -4.57 2.92
N GLY A 54 -0.26 -3.62 3.33
CA GLY A 54 1.11 -3.91 3.71
C GLY A 54 1.66 -2.95 4.76
N LEU A 55 2.65 -3.42 5.52
CA LEU A 55 3.45 -2.57 6.41
C LEU A 55 4.65 -2.02 5.64
N VAL A 56 4.61 -0.72 5.32
CA VAL A 56 5.59 -0.04 4.47
C VAL A 56 6.36 1.00 5.29
N LYS A 57 7.68 1.12 5.06
CA LYS A 57 8.54 2.12 5.72
C LYS A 57 8.09 3.55 5.40
N TYR A 58 8.18 4.48 6.36
CA TYR A 58 7.71 5.86 6.18
C TYR A 58 8.28 6.55 4.94
N ASP A 59 9.57 6.35 4.66
CA ASP A 59 10.25 6.93 3.49
C ASP A 59 9.64 6.50 2.13
N HIS A 60 8.77 5.48 2.15
CA HIS A 60 8.12 4.88 0.97
C HIS A 60 6.59 4.91 1.04
N LEU A 61 5.99 5.66 1.97
CA LEU A 61 4.53 5.75 2.13
C LEU A 61 3.84 6.71 1.17
N GLY A 62 4.58 7.43 0.33
CA GLY A 62 4.00 8.39 -0.62
C GLY A 62 2.97 7.74 -1.53
N HIS A 63 1.81 8.38 -1.68
CA HIS A 63 0.81 7.93 -2.65
C HIS A 63 1.41 7.88 -4.06
N GLY A 64 1.21 6.77 -4.77
CA GLY A 64 1.73 6.54 -6.11
C GLY A 64 3.17 6.01 -6.13
N THR A 65 3.87 5.95 -4.99
CA THR A 65 5.22 5.38 -4.93
C THR A 65 5.21 3.96 -5.46
N GLU A 66 5.98 3.74 -6.53
CA GLU A 66 6.11 2.43 -7.16
C GLU A 66 7.02 1.52 -6.34
N VAL A 67 6.58 0.27 -6.20
CA VAL A 67 7.29 -0.79 -5.50
C VAL A 67 7.15 -2.10 -6.28
N LYS A 68 8.03 -3.06 -6.00
CA LYS A 68 8.00 -4.41 -6.56
C LYS A 68 7.66 -5.44 -5.49
N ILE A 69 6.86 -6.42 -5.86
CA ILE A 69 6.40 -7.48 -4.96
C ILE A 69 7.15 -8.77 -5.26
N PHE A 70 7.67 -9.41 -4.22
CA PHE A 70 8.47 -10.63 -4.33
C PHE A 70 7.92 -11.76 -3.46
N ASN A 71 7.91 -12.98 -4.01
CA ASN A 71 7.76 -14.22 -3.25
C ASN A 71 9.06 -15.02 -3.35
N GLY A 72 9.74 -15.23 -2.21
CA GLY A 72 11.14 -15.63 -2.26
C GLY A 72 11.92 -14.61 -3.10
N ASP A 73 12.80 -15.07 -3.98
CA ASP A 73 13.59 -14.20 -4.86
C ASP A 73 12.90 -13.89 -6.19
N ALA A 74 11.71 -14.43 -6.45
CA ALA A 74 10.96 -14.18 -7.68
C ALA A 74 10.17 -12.87 -7.57
N GLU A 75 10.39 -11.95 -8.51
CA GLU A 75 9.56 -10.77 -8.72
C GLU A 75 8.21 -11.21 -9.31
N LEU A 76 7.11 -10.83 -8.68
CA LEU A 76 5.75 -11.20 -9.10
C LEU A 76 5.11 -10.10 -9.97
N CYS A 77 5.16 -8.86 -9.51
CA CYS A 77 4.53 -7.70 -10.16
C CYS A 77 5.05 -6.38 -9.56
N ALA A 78 4.72 -5.28 -10.22
CA ALA A 78 4.82 -3.95 -9.62
C ALA A 78 3.51 -3.59 -8.90
N ALA A 79 3.61 -2.64 -7.97
CA ALA A 79 2.48 -2.09 -7.26
C ALA A 79 2.72 -0.62 -6.96
N HIS A 80 1.64 0.12 -6.69
CA HIS A 80 1.72 1.48 -6.21
C HIS A 80 1.17 1.57 -4.79
N VAL A 81 1.90 2.27 -3.93
CA VAL A 81 1.43 2.62 -2.59
C VAL A 81 0.22 3.54 -2.72
N ALA A 82 -0.84 3.23 -2.01
CA ALA A 82 -2.09 3.96 -2.03
C ALA A 82 -2.52 4.35 -0.62
N GLU A 83 -3.18 5.50 -0.51
CA GLU A 83 -3.79 5.94 0.73
C GLU A 83 -4.97 5.06 1.11
N LEU A 84 -5.22 4.98 2.41
CA LEU A 84 -6.41 4.35 2.94
C LEU A 84 -7.47 5.43 3.27
N PRO A 85 -8.75 5.16 3.01
CA PRO A 85 -9.28 3.95 2.40
C PRO A 85 -9.00 3.88 0.89
N LEU A 86 -8.72 2.68 0.37
CA LEU A 86 -8.50 2.43 -1.07
C LEU A 86 -9.68 2.88 -1.95
N VAL A 87 -10.88 2.91 -1.37
CA VAL A 87 -12.10 3.40 -1.99
C VAL A 87 -12.81 4.31 -1.00
N ARG A 88 -13.02 5.57 -1.37
CA ARG A 88 -13.85 6.50 -0.60
C ARG A 88 -15.32 6.28 -0.98
N GLY A 89 -16.12 5.83 -0.01
CA GLY A 89 -17.56 5.64 -0.15
C GLY A 89 -18.34 6.88 0.31
N SER A 90 -19.67 6.87 0.17
CA SER A 90 -20.54 7.95 0.67
C SER A 90 -20.47 8.15 2.19
N TRP A 91 -19.96 7.15 2.91
CA TRP A 91 -19.70 7.19 4.36
C TRP A 91 -18.43 7.97 4.73
N TYR A 92 -17.56 8.23 3.75
CA TYR A 92 -16.34 9.02 3.92
C TYR A 92 -16.71 10.49 3.67
N ALA A 93 -17.34 11.12 4.66
CA ALA A 93 -17.50 12.57 4.66
C ALA A 93 -16.10 13.19 4.78
N GLU A 94 -15.77 14.12 3.89
CA GLU A 94 -14.69 15.06 4.18
C GLU A 94 -15.16 15.85 5.39
N ASP A 95 -14.38 15.89 6.45
CA ASP A 95 -14.64 16.76 7.60
C ASP A 95 -14.53 18.21 7.10
N SER A 96 -15.61 18.72 6.51
CA SER A 96 -15.76 20.13 6.22
C SER A 96 -15.97 20.81 7.57
N GLY A 97 -14.84 21.12 8.22
CA GLY A 97 -14.78 22.04 9.35
C GLY A 97 -15.40 23.36 8.94
N GLY A 98 -16.69 23.51 9.19
CA GLY A 98 -17.37 24.78 9.13
C GLY A 98 -16.98 25.59 10.34
N GLU A 99 -15.98 26.47 10.20
CA GLU A 99 -15.93 27.69 11.00
C GLU A 99 -17.17 28.53 10.63
N SER A 100 -18.25 28.38 11.40
CA SER A 100 -19.31 29.38 11.44
C SER A 100 -18.87 30.48 12.41
N GLY A 101 -18.28 31.53 11.85
CA GLY A 101 -18.23 32.83 12.51
C GLY A 101 -19.65 33.36 12.73
N GLY A 102 -19.92 33.82 13.94
CA GLY A 102 -21.16 34.46 14.38
C GLY A 102 -20.99 34.98 15.79
#